data_AF-A0A6C0C7B6-F1
#
_entry.id   AF-A0A6C0C7B6-F1
#
_cell.length_a   1.000
_cell.length_b   1.000
_cell.length_c   1.000
_cell.angle_alpha   90.00
_cell.angle_beta   90.00
_cell.angle_gamma   90.00
#
_symmetry.space_group_name_H-M   'P 1'
#
loop_
_entity.id
_entity.type
_entity.pdbx_description
1 polymer ?
#
loop_
_entity_poly.entity_id
_entity_poly.type
_entity_poly.pdbx_seq_one_letter_code
_entity_poly.pdbx_strand_id
1 'polypeptide(L)'
;MKSNKLICMSKTVFYFGCIILLLIIYLIIDKLTKHVKDECVCEYPKDIKDSKNNKNNVVVVDRPTKIINDDDIQQYRRGPEREYNMGRGLPINIRTRGEPNEYQNIGTLTNTTVANDIRPLYGRRVYRGSNLWNYYTVLNNHIQVKIPIERDSKNCVNEYGCSEIMDNEVITVNNESYTVSLYPYSDFRYIPY
;
A
#
# COMPACT_ATOMS: atom_id res chain seq x y z
N MET A 1 8.22 4.68 -57.47
CA MET A 1 7.98 6.14 -57.35
C MET A 1 6.60 6.35 -56.73
N LYS A 2 6.51 6.94 -55.53
CA LYS A 2 5.23 7.24 -54.87
C LYS A 2 4.61 8.46 -55.57
N SER A 3 3.44 8.27 -56.18
CA SER A 3 2.65 9.35 -56.75
C SER A 3 2.04 10.16 -55.60
N ASN A 4 2.53 11.37 -55.39
CA ASN A 4 1.96 12.32 -54.44
C ASN A 4 0.65 12.86 -55.04
N LYS A 5 -0.48 12.24 -54.67
CA LYS A 5 -1.80 12.75 -55.01
C LYS A 5 -2.03 14.06 -54.24
N LEU A 6 -1.86 15.18 -54.94
CA LEU A 6 -2.21 16.51 -54.44
C LEU A 6 -3.74 16.62 -54.42
N ILE A 7 -4.31 16.74 -53.22
CA ILE A 7 -5.74 16.96 -53.01
C ILE A 7 -6.00 18.46 -53.13
N CYS A 8 -6.60 18.87 -54.24
CA CYS A 8 -7.08 20.23 -54.43
C CYS A 8 -8.47 20.38 -53.82
N MET A 9 -8.57 21.13 -52.72
CA MET A 9 -9.85 21.55 -52.13
C MET A 9 -10.15 23.00 -52.54
N SER A 10 -11.43 23.32 -52.76
CA SER A 10 -11.83 24.71 -52.97
C SER A 10 -11.56 25.54 -51.70
N LYS A 11 -11.27 26.84 -51.87
CA LYS A 11 -11.02 27.75 -50.74
C LYS A 11 -12.18 27.73 -49.74
N THR A 12 -13.42 27.60 -50.21
CA THR A 12 -14.61 27.56 -49.34
C THR A 12 -14.63 26.30 -48.45
N VAL A 13 -14.35 25.13 -49.01
CA VAL A 13 -14.30 23.86 -48.25
C VAL A 13 -13.18 23.88 -47.22
N PHE A 14 -12.04 24.49 -47.54
CA PHE A 14 -10.94 24.67 -46.58
C PHE A 14 -11.36 25.51 -45.36
N TYR A 15 -12.02 26.64 -45.59
CA TYR A 15 -12.50 27.49 -44.48
C TYR A 15 -13.55 26.81 -43.62
N PHE A 16 -14.52 26.10 -44.21
CA PHE A 16 -15.50 25.32 -43.45
C PHE A 16 -14.84 24.19 -42.63
N GLY A 17 -13.83 23.52 -43.18
CA GLY A 17 -13.05 22.51 -42.46
C GLY A 17 -12.33 23.08 -41.24
N CYS A 18 -11.69 24.25 -41.37
CA CYS A 18 -11.03 24.92 -40.25
C CYS A 18 -12.02 25.32 -39.13
N ILE A 19 -13.21 25.82 -39.48
CA ILE A 19 -14.24 26.20 -38.51
C ILE A 19 -14.72 24.96 -37.72
N ILE A 20 -14.95 23.84 -38.40
CA ILE A 20 -15.36 22.57 -37.76
C ILE A 20 -14.25 22.07 -36.81
N LEU A 21 -12.98 22.16 -37.22
CA LEU A 21 -11.85 21.73 -36.40
C LEU A 21 -11.72 22.59 -35.12
N LEU A 22 -11.93 23.90 -35.23
CA LEU A 22 -11.95 24.80 -34.07
C LEU A 22 -13.11 24.50 -33.09
N LEU A 23 -14.29 24.15 -33.60
CA LEU A 23 -15.42 23.74 -32.76
C LEU A 23 -15.14 22.42 -32.03
N ILE A 24 -14.51 21.44 -32.69
CA ILE A 24 -14.11 20.18 -32.06
C ILE A 24 -13.07 20.43 -30.96
N ILE A 25 -12.07 21.28 -31.21
CA ILE A 25 -11.07 21.66 -30.19
C ILE A 25 -11.73 22.35 -29.00
N TYR A 26 -12.68 23.26 -29.24
CA TYR A 26 -13.43 23.93 -28.17
C TYR A 26 -14.21 22.93 -27.29
N LEU A 27 -14.89 21.94 -27.89
CA LEU A 27 -15.60 20.90 -27.15
C LEU A 27 -14.68 20.00 -26.33
N ILE A 28 -13.45 19.73 -26.81
CA ILE A 28 -12.43 18.97 -26.07
C ILE A 28 -11.97 19.77 -24.84
N ILE A 29 -11.73 21.09 -24.99
CA ILE A 29 -11.34 21.96 -23.87
C ILE A 29 -12.47 22.05 -22.83
N ASP A 30 -13.74 22.21 -23.25
CA ASP A 30 -14.89 22.23 -22.33
C ASP A 30 -15.01 20.93 -21.52
N LYS A 31 -14.87 19.77 -22.18
CA LYS A 31 -14.84 18.45 -21.52
C LYS A 31 -13.66 18.30 -20.55
N LEU A 32 -12.48 18.80 -20.91
CA LEU A 32 -11.28 18.71 -20.07
C LEU A 32 -11.38 19.63 -18.83
N THR A 33 -11.97 20.83 -18.98
CA THR A 33 -12.17 21.75 -17.85
C THR A 33 -13.23 21.29 -16.85
N LYS A 34 -14.25 20.53 -17.28
CA LYS A 34 -15.23 19.91 -16.36
C LYS A 34 -14.59 18.90 -15.41
N HIS A 35 -13.63 18.10 -15.88
CA HIS A 35 -12.94 17.10 -15.03
C HIS A 35 -11.99 17.71 -13.98
N VAL A 36 -11.66 19.00 -14.09
CA VAL A 36 -10.78 19.70 -13.11
C VAL A 36 -11.60 20.36 -11.99
N LYS A 37 -12.89 20.60 -12.19
CA LYS A 37 -13.77 21.28 -11.21
C LYS A 37 -14.47 20.36 -10.21
N ASP A 38 -14.26 19.05 -10.31
CA ASP A 38 -14.62 18.12 -9.23
C ASP A 38 -13.56 18.29 -8.12
N GLU A 39 -13.70 19.39 -7.37
CA GLU A 39 -12.95 19.63 -6.14
C GLU A 39 -13.17 18.44 -5.21
N CYS A 40 -12.08 17.71 -4.92
CA CYS A 40 -12.05 16.73 -3.85
C CYS A 40 -12.33 17.44 -2.52
N VAL A 41 -13.59 17.50 -2.12
CA VAL A 41 -13.96 17.88 -0.76
C VAL A 41 -13.68 16.66 0.11
N CYS A 42 -12.53 16.67 0.78
CA CYS A 42 -12.28 15.75 1.88
C CYS A 42 -13.21 16.18 3.04
N GLU A 43 -14.28 15.42 3.25
CA GLU A 43 -15.04 15.52 4.49
C GLU A 43 -14.15 14.96 5.61
N TYR A 44 -13.50 15.86 6.35
CA TYR A 44 -12.80 15.45 7.57
C TYR A 44 -13.86 14.94 8.56
N PRO A 45 -13.60 13.85 9.28
CA PRO A 45 -14.53 13.36 10.29
C PRO A 45 -14.73 14.48 11.31
N LYS A 46 -15.97 14.98 11.41
CA LYS A 46 -16.37 15.83 12.53
C LYS A 46 -16.21 14.97 13.78
N ASP A 47 -15.23 15.32 14.60
CA ASP A 47 -15.14 14.79 15.96
C ASP A 47 -16.51 14.93 16.59
N ILE A 48 -17.09 13.78 16.98
CA ILE A 48 -18.26 13.74 17.82
C ILE A 48 -17.86 14.49 19.09
N LYS A 49 -18.28 15.75 19.19
CA LYS A 49 -18.29 16.47 20.47
C LYS A 49 -19.35 15.77 21.31
N ASP A 50 -18.96 14.67 21.94
CA ASP A 50 -19.64 14.22 23.13
C ASP A 50 -19.61 15.39 24.09
N SER A 51 -20.83 15.85 24.40
CA SER A 51 -21.12 16.87 25.38
C SER A 51 -20.39 16.54 26.68
N LYS A 52 -19.22 17.14 26.89
CA LYS A 52 -18.62 17.24 28.22
C LYS A 52 -19.44 18.23 29.01
N ASN A 53 -20.48 17.72 29.65
CA ASN A 53 -20.77 18.18 31.00
C ASN A 53 -19.52 17.94 31.84
N ASN A 54 -18.91 19.08 32.16
CA ASN A 54 -17.88 19.32 33.15
C ASN A 54 -17.91 18.29 34.30
N LYS A 55 -16.85 17.48 34.40
CA LYS A 55 -16.24 17.00 35.65
C LYS A 55 -14.92 16.29 35.34
N ASN A 56 -13.90 16.61 36.13
CA ASN A 56 -12.55 16.09 36.02
C ASN A 56 -12.54 14.56 36.19
N ASN A 57 -12.15 13.81 35.14
CA ASN A 57 -11.89 12.38 35.27
C ASN A 57 -10.46 12.16 35.77
N VAL A 58 -10.29 12.30 37.08
CA VAL A 58 -9.32 11.45 37.78
C VAL A 58 -9.95 10.07 37.81
N VAL A 59 -9.33 9.09 37.14
CA VAL A 59 -9.72 7.69 37.29
C VAL A 59 -9.16 7.22 38.63
N VAL A 60 -9.90 7.47 39.70
CA VAL A 60 -9.69 6.75 40.96
C VAL A 60 -10.24 5.36 40.72
N VAL A 61 -9.35 4.38 40.64
CA VAL A 61 -9.71 2.97 40.69
C VAL A 61 -10.15 2.69 42.11
N ASP A 62 -11.42 2.94 42.42
CA ASP A 62 -12.03 2.42 43.63
C ASP A 62 -12.08 0.90 43.48
N ARG A 63 -11.10 0.23 44.10
CA ARG A 63 -11.19 -1.19 44.37
C ARG A 63 -12.36 -1.33 45.35
N PRO A 64 -13.47 -2.02 45.00
CA PRO A 64 -14.54 -2.22 45.94
C PRO A 64 -14.02 -3.15 47.03
N THR A 65 -13.55 -2.59 48.15
CA THR A 65 -13.48 -3.34 49.40
C THR A 65 -14.91 -3.53 49.85
N LYS A 66 -15.59 -4.55 49.30
CA LYS A 66 -16.76 -5.12 49.97
C LYS A 66 -16.26 -5.56 51.34
N ILE A 67 -16.67 -4.82 52.37
CA ILE A 67 -16.64 -5.32 53.73
C ILE A 67 -17.70 -6.41 53.75
N ILE A 68 -17.27 -7.63 53.45
CA ILE A 68 -18.07 -8.84 53.61
C ILE A 68 -18.03 -9.10 55.12
N ASN A 69 -19.22 -9.15 55.73
CA ASN A 69 -19.36 -9.58 57.12
C ASN A 69 -18.54 -10.86 57.33
N ASP A 70 -17.75 -10.87 58.42
CA ASP A 70 -17.02 -12.03 58.92
C ASP A 70 -17.92 -13.27 58.86
N ASP A 71 -17.53 -14.25 58.04
CA ASP A 71 -17.51 -15.67 58.44
C ASP A 71 -17.11 -16.64 57.32
N ASP A 72 -16.85 -16.22 56.08
CA ASP A 72 -16.38 -17.17 55.04
C ASP A 72 -15.30 -16.58 54.11
N ILE A 73 -14.07 -16.48 54.64
CA ILE A 73 -12.87 -16.25 53.83
C ILE A 73 -12.45 -17.57 53.16
N GLN A 74 -13.17 -17.98 52.11
CA GLN A 74 -12.71 -19.03 51.19
C GLN A 74 -11.95 -18.49 49.96
N GLN A 75 -11.61 -17.20 49.92
CA GLN A 75 -10.96 -16.62 48.73
C GLN A 75 -9.46 -16.96 48.57
N TYR A 76 -8.79 -17.51 49.60
CA TYR A 76 -7.36 -17.84 49.51
C TYR A 76 -7.03 -19.28 49.09
N ARG A 77 -8.03 -20.14 48.85
CA ARG A 77 -7.80 -21.52 48.36
C ARG A 77 -8.07 -21.73 46.87
N ARG A 78 -8.63 -20.74 46.16
CA ARG A 78 -8.70 -20.81 44.70
C ARG A 78 -7.44 -20.19 44.13
N GLY A 79 -6.45 -21.04 43.82
CA GLY A 79 -5.45 -20.67 42.82
C GLY A 79 -6.16 -20.15 41.56
N PRO A 80 -5.51 -19.30 40.73
CA PRO A 80 -6.19 -18.57 39.66
C PRO A 80 -7.08 -19.53 38.87
N GLU A 81 -8.39 -19.41 39.08
CA GLU A 81 -9.36 -20.32 38.47
C GLU A 81 -9.32 -20.01 36.98
N ARG A 82 -8.60 -20.85 36.24
CA ARG A 82 -8.57 -20.80 34.79
C ARG A 82 -9.84 -21.45 34.32
N GLU A 83 -10.96 -20.76 34.52
CA GLU A 83 -12.19 -21.09 33.81
C GLU A 83 -11.93 -20.73 32.35
N TYR A 84 -11.38 -21.69 31.61
CA TYR A 84 -11.33 -21.65 30.16
C TYR A 84 -12.77 -21.78 29.68
N ASN A 85 -13.52 -20.69 29.74
CA ASN A 85 -14.69 -20.52 28.91
C ASN A 85 -14.18 -20.69 27.48
N MET A 86 -14.29 -21.90 26.94
CA MET A 86 -14.07 -22.20 25.53
C MET A 86 -15.20 -21.53 24.75
N GLY A 87 -15.17 -20.19 24.74
CA GLY A 87 -15.87 -19.40 23.75
C GLY A 87 -15.47 -19.93 22.38
N ARG A 88 -16.47 -20.02 21.50
CA ARG A 88 -16.39 -20.48 20.11
C ARG A 88 -14.95 -20.39 19.58
N GLY A 89 -14.38 -21.55 19.22
CA GLY A 89 -12.98 -21.69 18.85
C GLY A 89 -12.50 -20.54 17.96
N LEU A 90 -11.33 -20.01 18.28
CA LEU A 90 -10.68 -18.98 17.47
C LEU A 90 -10.67 -19.44 16.01
N PRO A 91 -11.11 -18.59 15.07
CA PRO A 91 -11.08 -18.94 13.66
C PRO A 91 -9.64 -19.28 13.25
N ILE A 92 -9.49 -20.34 12.46
CA ILE A 92 -8.20 -20.75 11.92
C ILE A 92 -7.85 -19.77 10.78
N ASN A 93 -6.57 -19.39 10.66
CA ASN A 93 -6.03 -18.49 9.63
C ASN A 93 -6.36 -16.99 9.76
N ILE A 94 -6.46 -16.47 10.99
CA ILE A 94 -6.49 -15.02 11.22
C ILE A 94 -5.09 -14.47 11.55
N ARG A 95 -4.68 -13.38 10.90
CA ARG A 95 -3.42 -12.68 11.20
C ARG A 95 -3.52 -12.00 12.57
N THR A 96 -2.84 -12.54 13.58
CA THR A 96 -2.82 -11.96 14.93
C THR A 96 -1.92 -10.73 15.06
N ARG A 97 -1.04 -10.49 14.08
CA ARG A 97 -0.05 -9.38 14.07
C ARG A 97 -0.46 -8.17 13.23
N GLY A 98 -1.75 -8.09 12.88
CA GLY A 98 -2.28 -7.08 11.99
C GLY A 98 -2.04 -7.37 10.50
N GLU A 99 -2.61 -6.54 9.64
CA GLU A 99 -2.43 -6.65 8.19
C GLU A 99 -1.02 -6.20 7.78
N PRO A 100 -0.36 -6.89 6.83
CA PRO A 100 0.88 -6.40 6.22
C PRO A 100 0.72 -5.00 5.64
N ASN A 101 1.84 -4.30 5.57
CA ASN A 101 1.90 -3.01 4.88
C ASN A 101 1.63 -3.19 3.38
N GLU A 102 1.34 -2.08 2.70
CA GLU A 102 1.27 -2.05 1.24
C GLU A 102 2.66 -2.22 0.63
N TYR A 103 2.70 -2.70 -0.61
CA TYR A 103 3.94 -2.77 -1.37
C TYR A 103 4.36 -1.38 -1.81
N GLN A 104 5.63 -1.06 -1.54
CA GLN A 104 6.24 0.20 -1.93
C GLN A 104 7.27 -0.05 -3.03
N ASN A 105 7.44 0.93 -3.92
CA ASN A 105 8.55 0.92 -4.87
C ASN A 105 9.82 1.29 -4.10
N ILE A 106 10.73 0.32 -3.96
CA ILE A 106 11.95 0.46 -3.14
C ILE A 106 13.22 0.55 -3.99
N GLY A 107 13.13 0.38 -5.32
CA GLY A 107 14.30 0.43 -6.18
C GLY A 107 14.06 -0.05 -7.60
N THR A 108 15.15 -0.35 -8.29
CA THR A 108 15.18 -0.90 -9.64
C THR A 108 16.03 -2.15 -9.73
N LEU A 109 15.71 -2.98 -10.71
CA LEU A 109 16.40 -4.19 -11.09
C LEU A 109 16.96 -3.98 -12.48
N THR A 110 18.26 -4.17 -12.64
CA THR A 110 18.92 -4.08 -13.95
C THR A 110 19.45 -5.45 -14.33
N ASN A 111 19.05 -5.95 -15.50
CA ASN A 111 19.52 -7.24 -15.98
C ASN A 111 21.03 -7.18 -16.28
N THR A 112 21.78 -8.20 -15.84
CA THR A 112 23.24 -8.25 -16.05
C THR A 112 23.59 -8.67 -17.48
N THR A 113 22.75 -9.48 -18.13
CA THR A 113 23.03 -10.08 -19.45
C THR A 113 22.31 -9.36 -20.59
N VAL A 114 21.09 -8.89 -20.36
CA VAL A 114 20.27 -8.21 -21.38
C VAL A 114 20.37 -6.70 -21.19
N ALA A 115 21.05 -6.03 -22.11
CA ALA A 115 21.12 -4.56 -22.11
C ALA A 115 19.71 -3.95 -22.23
N ASN A 116 19.43 -2.93 -21.41
CA ASN A 116 18.16 -2.17 -21.35
C ASN A 116 16.94 -2.89 -20.74
N ASP A 117 17.08 -4.06 -20.10
CA ASP A 117 15.98 -4.59 -19.27
C ASP A 117 16.08 -4.06 -17.84
N ILE A 118 15.27 -3.04 -17.55
CA ILE A 118 15.16 -2.39 -16.25
C ILE A 118 13.74 -2.59 -15.74
N ARG A 119 13.60 -3.08 -14.51
CA ARG A 119 12.30 -3.34 -13.88
C ARG A 119 12.23 -2.69 -12.51
N PRO A 120 11.05 -2.23 -12.05
CA PRO A 120 10.92 -1.69 -10.71
C PRO A 120 10.87 -2.80 -9.67
N LEU A 121 11.52 -2.59 -8.53
CA LEU A 121 11.49 -3.49 -7.38
C LEU A 121 10.44 -3.01 -6.38
N TYR A 122 9.45 -3.86 -6.11
CA TYR A 122 8.46 -3.61 -5.07
C TYR A 122 8.73 -4.47 -3.84
N GLY A 123 8.65 -3.87 -2.67
CA GLY A 123 8.90 -4.53 -1.39
C GLY A 123 7.88 -4.14 -0.32
N ARG A 124 7.60 -5.07 0.59
CA ARG A 124 6.93 -4.80 1.87
C ARG A 124 7.42 -5.75 2.95
N ARG A 125 7.24 -5.39 4.22
CA ARG A 125 7.41 -6.36 5.31
C ARG A 125 6.28 -7.39 5.34
N VAL A 126 6.58 -8.63 5.70
CA VAL A 126 5.59 -9.72 5.82
C VAL A 126 4.51 -9.39 6.87
N TYR A 127 4.90 -8.74 7.96
CA TYR A 127 4.02 -8.17 8.98
C TYR A 127 4.76 -7.02 9.68
N ARG A 128 4.04 -6.22 10.47
CA ARG A 128 4.63 -5.10 11.20
C ARG A 128 5.72 -5.54 12.17
N GLY A 129 6.92 -4.97 12.02
CA GLY A 129 8.09 -5.33 12.82
C GLY A 129 8.77 -6.65 12.40
N SER A 130 8.38 -7.25 11.27
CA SER A 130 9.12 -8.39 10.71
C SER A 130 10.48 -7.95 10.16
N ASN A 131 11.47 -8.83 10.26
CA ASN A 131 12.75 -8.75 9.53
C ASN A 131 12.66 -9.41 8.14
N LEU A 132 11.54 -10.07 7.85
CA LEU A 132 11.27 -10.74 6.58
C LEU A 132 10.41 -9.84 5.70
N TRP A 133 10.70 -9.90 4.40
CA TRP A 133 10.13 -9.04 3.38
C TRP A 133 9.55 -9.87 2.23
N ASN A 134 8.49 -9.33 1.64
CA ASN A 134 7.92 -9.83 0.42
C ASN A 134 8.33 -8.93 -0.74
N TYR A 135 8.76 -9.54 -1.84
CA TYR A 135 9.23 -8.82 -3.02
C TYR A 135 8.57 -9.33 -4.30
N TYR A 136 8.23 -8.40 -5.17
CA TYR A 136 7.84 -8.71 -6.55
C TYR A 136 8.39 -7.65 -7.50
N THR A 137 8.51 -8.01 -8.76
CA THR A 137 8.75 -7.08 -9.86
C THR A 137 7.58 -7.13 -10.83
N VAL A 138 7.46 -6.13 -11.70
CA VAL A 138 6.56 -6.21 -12.85
C VAL A 138 7.32 -6.51 -14.13
N LEU A 139 6.57 -6.99 -15.14
CA LEU A 139 7.08 -7.14 -16.50
C LEU A 139 7.31 -5.76 -17.14
N ASN A 140 8.33 -5.64 -18.00
CA ASN A 140 8.71 -4.37 -18.66
C ASN A 140 7.77 -3.99 -19.84
N ASN A 141 6.81 -4.85 -20.21
CA ASN A 141 5.92 -4.57 -21.34
C ASN A 141 4.71 -3.70 -20.91
N HIS A 142 3.88 -3.33 -21.88
CA HIS A 142 2.64 -2.57 -21.70
C HIS A 142 1.61 -3.18 -20.72
N ILE A 143 1.85 -4.40 -20.20
CA ILE A 143 0.98 -5.09 -19.25
C ILE A 143 1.75 -5.27 -17.94
N GLN A 144 1.21 -4.70 -16.87
CA GLN A 144 1.77 -4.81 -15.52
C GLN A 144 1.36 -6.16 -14.90
N VAL A 145 2.11 -7.22 -15.20
CA VAL A 145 1.96 -8.52 -14.55
C VAL A 145 2.95 -8.61 -13.39
N LYS A 146 2.46 -9.01 -12.21
CA LYS A 146 3.32 -9.27 -11.03
C LYS A 146 4.12 -10.55 -11.25
N ILE A 147 5.42 -10.47 -11.03
CA ILE A 147 6.37 -11.57 -11.18
C ILE A 147 7.04 -11.78 -9.81
N PRO A 148 7.00 -13.01 -9.27
CA PRO A 148 7.68 -13.32 -8.03
C PRO A 148 9.20 -13.25 -8.20
N ILE A 149 9.87 -12.80 -7.15
CA ILE A 149 11.33 -12.83 -7.05
C ILE A 149 11.72 -14.11 -6.30
N GLU A 150 12.76 -14.76 -6.78
CA GLU A 150 13.32 -15.95 -6.14
C GLU A 150 14.68 -15.62 -5.52
N ARG A 151 14.84 -16.00 -4.25
CA ARG A 151 16.08 -15.85 -3.49
C ARG A 151 16.36 -17.14 -2.75
N ASP A 152 17.56 -17.68 -2.87
CA ASP A 152 17.95 -18.95 -2.22
C ASP A 152 16.96 -20.10 -2.49
N SER A 153 16.47 -20.19 -3.74
CA SER A 153 15.44 -21.16 -4.17
C SER A 153 14.11 -21.03 -3.43
N LYS A 154 13.83 -19.87 -2.82
CA LYS A 154 12.56 -19.56 -2.16
C LYS A 154 11.86 -18.42 -2.89
N ASN A 155 10.55 -18.56 -3.02
CA ASN A 155 9.69 -17.52 -3.57
C ASN A 155 9.40 -16.44 -2.50
N CYS A 156 9.83 -15.22 -2.78
CA CYS A 156 9.69 -14.08 -1.87
C CYS A 156 8.29 -13.46 -1.84
N VAL A 157 7.29 -14.03 -2.53
CA VAL A 157 5.89 -13.57 -2.46
C VAL A 157 5.09 -14.39 -1.43
N ASN A 158 5.66 -15.49 -0.94
CA ASN A 158 5.01 -16.39 0.01
C ASN A 158 4.81 -15.77 1.39
N GLU A 159 4.00 -16.42 2.24
CA GLU A 159 3.74 -15.94 3.60
C GLU A 159 4.99 -15.84 4.48
N TYR A 160 6.03 -16.63 4.22
CA TYR A 160 7.28 -16.57 4.95
C TYR A 160 8.21 -15.44 4.48
N GLY A 161 8.01 -14.92 3.27
CA GLY A 161 8.91 -13.93 2.65
C GLY A 161 10.37 -14.38 2.54
N CYS A 162 11.24 -13.40 2.37
CA CYS A 162 12.69 -13.53 2.23
C CYS A 162 13.43 -12.56 3.19
N SER A 163 14.74 -12.74 3.34
CA SER A 163 15.59 -11.75 4.01
C SER A 163 15.61 -10.42 3.26
N GLU A 164 16.00 -9.36 3.96
CA GLU A 164 16.15 -8.03 3.36
C GLU A 164 17.18 -8.06 2.22
N ILE A 165 16.85 -7.39 1.11
CA ILE A 165 17.73 -7.24 -0.05
C ILE A 165 18.63 -6.05 0.20
N MET A 166 19.94 -6.20 -0.05
CA MET A 166 20.91 -5.13 0.08
C MET A 166 21.15 -4.44 -1.27
N ASP A 167 21.67 -3.22 -1.22
CA ASP A 167 22.03 -2.49 -2.43
C ASP A 167 23.16 -3.19 -3.19
N ASN A 168 23.11 -3.16 -4.53
CA ASN A 168 24.03 -3.87 -5.45
C ASN A 168 24.04 -5.40 -5.33
N GLU A 169 23.05 -5.99 -4.68
CA GLU A 169 22.91 -7.44 -4.60
C GLU A 169 22.36 -8.02 -5.92
N VAL A 170 22.76 -9.26 -6.26
CA VAL A 170 22.23 -9.99 -7.41
C VAL A 170 21.10 -10.92 -6.96
N ILE A 171 19.94 -10.80 -7.62
CA ILE A 171 18.76 -11.62 -7.37
C ILE A 171 18.29 -12.32 -8.64
N THR A 172 17.54 -13.40 -8.48
CA THR A 172 17.04 -14.19 -9.61
C THR A 172 15.56 -13.94 -9.83
N VAL A 173 15.18 -13.61 -11.07
CA VAL A 173 13.79 -13.44 -11.47
C VAL A 173 13.57 -14.26 -12.73
N ASN A 174 12.68 -15.26 -12.67
CA ASN A 174 12.35 -16.10 -13.83
C ASN A 174 13.59 -16.67 -14.53
N ASN A 175 14.51 -17.25 -13.75
CA ASN A 175 15.79 -17.81 -14.19
C ASN A 175 16.82 -16.82 -14.77
N GLU A 176 16.58 -15.52 -14.68
CA GLU A 176 17.52 -14.47 -15.08
C GLU A 176 18.07 -13.74 -13.86
N SER A 177 19.31 -13.26 -13.94
CA SER A 177 19.98 -12.54 -12.84
C SER A 177 19.88 -11.03 -13.03
N TYR A 178 19.46 -10.34 -11.99
CA TYR A 178 19.31 -8.88 -11.94
C TYR A 178 20.12 -8.30 -10.79
N THR A 179 20.80 -7.19 -11.04
CA THR A 179 21.44 -6.37 -10.01
C THR A 179 20.43 -5.38 -9.44
N VAL A 180 20.38 -5.28 -8.12
CA VAL A 180 19.46 -4.40 -7.39
C VAL A 180 20.11 -3.03 -7.18
N SER A 181 19.33 -1.98 -7.42
CA SER A 181 19.65 -0.60 -7.02
C SER A 181 18.52 -0.08 -6.14
N LEU A 182 18.79 0.10 -4.84
CA LEU A 182 17.78 0.58 -3.89
C LEU A 182 17.66 2.09 -3.90
N TYR A 183 16.44 2.59 -3.69
CA TYR A 183 16.21 4.01 -3.45
C TYR A 183 16.56 4.37 -2.00
N PRO A 184 17.08 5.58 -1.78
CA PRO A 184 17.37 6.05 -0.43
C PRO A 184 16.07 6.11 0.38
N TYR A 185 16.13 5.65 1.63
CA TYR A 185 15.01 5.73 2.56
C TYR A 185 14.68 7.21 2.84
N SER A 186 13.58 7.71 2.28
CA SER A 186 13.14 9.10 2.44
C SER A 186 12.00 9.23 3.45
N ASP A 187 12.07 8.48 4.55
CA ASP A 187 11.07 8.63 5.61
C ASP A 187 11.26 9.95 6.36
N PHE A 188 10.14 10.62 6.63
CA PHE A 188 10.12 11.80 7.48
C PHE A 188 10.59 11.39 8.89
N ARG A 189 11.77 11.86 9.28
CA ARG A 189 12.27 11.62 10.64
C ARG A 189 11.70 12.66 11.58
N TYR A 190 11.24 12.22 12.75
CA TYR A 190 10.90 13.12 13.83
C TYR A 190 12.15 13.92 14.22
N ILE A 191 12.01 15.24 14.32
CA ILE A 191 13.03 16.13 14.87
C ILE A 191 12.63 16.37 16.33
N PRO A 192 13.30 15.76 17.32
CA PRO A 192 13.05 16.06 18.73
C PRO A 192 13.42 17.52 19.01
N TYR A 193 12.57 18.20 19.79
CA TYR A 193 12.77 19.58 20.26
C TYR A 193 13.71 19.64 21.47
#